data_AF-A0A0X3VLK9-F1
#
_entry.id   AF-A0A0X3VLK9-F1
#
_cell.length_a   1.000
_cell.length_b   1.000
_cell.length_c   1.000
_cell.angle_alpha   90.00
_cell.angle_beta   90.00
_cell.angle_gamma   90.00
#
_symmetry.space_group_name_H-M   'P 1'
#
loop_
_entity.id
_entity.type
_entity.pdbx_description
1 polymer ?
#
loop_
_entity_poly.entity_id
_entity_poly.type
_entity_poly.pdbx_seq_one_letter_code
_entity_poly.pdbx_strand_id
1 'polypeptide(L)'
;MFRGFKNFLMRGDVIVVAVGLVTALAFSTLIKAFTDSVINPIIARLQGGKAVGLGWQLGQEGNNATYINIGSFIGALIYFIIFMAVIYFLIVMPYKYTQARRGAEVFGEPGPVKTCPECLAEDLPEAARKCRYCGSDQPRVE
;
A
#
# COMPACT_ATOMS: atom_id res chain seq x y z
N MET A 1 13.82 31.96 -5.65
CA MET A 1 13.70 30.49 -5.52
C MET A 1 13.26 30.02 -4.14
N PHE A 2 13.98 30.35 -3.04
CA PHE A 2 13.66 29.87 -1.68
C PHE A 2 12.22 30.16 -1.19
N ARG A 3 11.65 31.34 -1.49
CA ARG A 3 10.24 31.65 -1.16
C ARG A 3 9.25 30.77 -1.94
N GLY A 4 9.51 30.52 -3.23
CA GLY A 4 8.68 29.63 -4.06
C GLY A 4 8.76 28.17 -3.64
N PHE A 5 9.95 27.70 -3.25
CA PHE A 5 10.15 26.36 -2.70
C PHE A 5 9.46 26.18 -1.34
N LYS A 6 9.56 27.16 -0.44
CA LYS A 6 8.83 27.17 0.83
C LYS A 6 7.31 27.13 0.61
N ASN A 7 6.80 27.91 -0.34
CA ASN A 7 5.37 27.89 -0.70
C ASN A 7 4.93 26.56 -1.35
N PHE A 8 5.82 25.87 -2.05
CA PHE A 8 5.56 24.52 -2.55
C PHE A 8 5.48 23.50 -1.42
N LEU A 9 6.45 23.50 -0.50
CA LEU A 9 6.47 22.60 0.66
C LEU A 9 5.32 22.84 1.63
N MET A 10 4.84 24.09 1.74
CA MET A 10 3.69 24.41 2.59
C MET A 10 2.34 24.01 2.00
N ARG A 11 2.29 23.45 0.79
CA ARG A 11 1.06 22.83 0.30
C ARG A 11 0.77 21.57 1.13
N GLY A 12 -0.38 21.56 1.81
CA GLY A 12 -0.79 20.45 2.68
C GLY A 12 -0.77 19.09 1.99
N ASP A 13 -1.13 19.04 0.71
CA ASP A 13 -1.10 17.82 -0.11
C ASP A 13 0.32 17.23 -0.25
N VAL A 14 1.33 18.07 -0.49
CA VAL A 14 2.74 17.64 -0.62
C VAL A 14 3.24 17.06 0.70
N ILE A 15 2.86 17.67 1.83
CA ILE A 15 3.26 17.20 3.16
C ILE A 15 2.63 15.83 3.46
N VAL A 16 1.34 15.66 3.18
CA VAL A 16 0.62 14.40 3.42
C VAL A 16 1.24 13.27 2.60
N VAL A 17 1.52 13.52 1.31
CA VAL A 17 2.16 12.54 0.43
C VAL A 17 3.58 12.21 0.91
N ALA A 18 4.37 13.21 1.30
CA ALA A 18 5.73 13.00 1.77
C ALA A 18 5.78 12.17 3.06
N VAL A 19 4.92 12.48 4.03
CA VAL A 19 4.82 11.72 5.29
C VAL A 19 4.37 10.29 5.01
N GLY A 20 3.41 10.09 4.10
CA GLY A 20 2.97 8.76 3.68
C GLY A 20 4.12 7.93 3.10
N LEU A 21 4.92 8.51 2.20
CA LEU A 21 6.06 7.83 1.57
C LEU A 21 7.13 7.45 2.59
N VAL A 22 7.52 8.38 3.46
CA VAL A 22 8.55 8.11 4.49
C VAL A 22 8.09 7.01 5.44
N THR A 23 6.83 7.02 5.85
CA THR A 23 6.26 6.00 6.73
C THR A 23 6.24 4.64 6.05
N ALA A 24 5.84 4.57 4.77
CA ALA A 24 5.83 3.33 3.99
C ALA A 24 7.24 2.73 3.84
N LEU A 25 8.24 3.56 3.56
CA LEU A 25 9.64 3.14 3.44
C LEU A 25 10.22 2.64 4.77
N ALA A 26 9.94 3.34 5.87
CA ALA A 26 10.38 2.90 7.20
C ALA A 26 9.79 1.53 7.56
N PHE A 27 8.51 1.32 7.29
CA PHE A 27 7.83 0.05 7.59
C PHE A 27 8.34 -1.11 6.73
N SER A 28 8.59 -0.86 5.44
CA SER A 28 9.26 -1.82 4.53
C SER A 28 10.63 -2.24 5.05
N THR A 29 11.42 -1.27 5.54
CA THR A 29 12.75 -1.54 6.08
C THR A 29 12.68 -2.40 7.35
N LEU A 30 11.70 -2.14 8.22
CA LEU A 30 11.48 -2.92 9.44
C LEU A 30 11.12 -4.38 9.13
N ILE A 31 10.17 -4.60 8.23
CA ILE A 31 9.76 -5.96 7.84
C ILE A 31 10.91 -6.67 7.14
N LYS A 32 11.69 -5.95 6.33
CA LYS A 32 12.84 -6.52 5.64
C LYS A 32 13.89 -6.96 6.66
N ALA A 33 14.21 -6.13 7.64
CA ALA A 33 15.13 -6.49 8.72
C ALA A 33 14.66 -7.73 9.50
N PHE A 34 13.36 -7.85 9.75
CA PHE A 34 12.77 -9.05 10.37
C PHE A 34 12.94 -10.29 9.48
N THR A 35 12.58 -10.21 8.20
CA THR A 35 12.74 -11.33 7.27
C THR A 35 14.20 -11.72 7.13
N ASP A 36 15.11 -10.77 6.99
CA ASP A 36 16.54 -11.03 6.84
C ASP A 36 17.16 -11.64 8.10
N SER A 37 16.74 -11.20 9.29
CA SER A 37 17.33 -11.63 10.55
C SER A 37 16.71 -12.91 11.13
N VAL A 38 15.43 -13.19 10.82
CA VAL A 38 14.69 -14.30 11.43
C VAL A 38 14.32 -15.36 10.40
N ILE A 39 13.80 -14.96 9.25
CA ILE A 39 13.24 -15.88 8.27
C ILE A 39 14.32 -16.47 7.35
N ASN A 40 15.18 -15.63 6.79
CA ASN A 40 16.28 -16.06 5.93
C ASN A 40 17.21 -17.09 6.58
N PRO A 41 17.64 -16.97 7.86
CA PRO A 41 18.48 -18.01 8.48
C PRO A 41 17.73 -19.35 8.66
N ILE A 42 16.41 -19.32 8.91
CA ILE A 42 15.60 -20.54 8.97
C ILE A 42 15.53 -21.21 7.59
N ILE A 43 15.30 -20.43 6.54
CA ILE A 43 15.29 -20.93 5.15
C ILE A 43 16.67 -21.49 4.79
N ALA A 44 17.74 -20.76 5.09
CA ALA A 44 19.12 -21.19 4.82
C ALA A 44 19.48 -22.48 5.56
N ARG A 45 18.97 -22.66 6.79
CA ARG A 45 19.17 -23.89 7.56
C ARG A 45 18.43 -25.08 6.97
N LEU A 46 17.22 -24.88 6.46
CA LEU A 46 16.42 -25.90 5.77
C LEU A 46 17.01 -26.26 4.40
N GLN A 47 17.73 -25.33 3.76
CA GLN A 47 18.43 -25.53 2.48
C GLN A 47 19.76 -26.31 2.59
N GLY A 48 20.11 -26.81 3.78
CA GLY A 48 21.20 -27.78 3.93
C GLY A 48 22.60 -27.20 4.12
N GLY A 49 22.74 -25.98 4.66
CA GLY A 49 24.02 -25.46 5.16
C GLY A 49 25.08 -25.14 4.10
N LYS A 50 24.75 -25.22 2.80
CA LYS A 50 25.58 -24.68 1.72
C LYS A 50 25.02 -23.33 1.31
N ALA A 51 25.85 -22.30 1.32
CA ALA A 51 25.51 -20.91 0.96
C ALA A 51 25.01 -20.71 -0.49
N VAL A 52 24.83 -21.79 -1.23
CA VAL A 52 24.42 -21.89 -2.63
C VAL A 52 23.31 -22.95 -2.73
N GLY A 53 22.17 -22.66 -2.11
CA GLY A 53 21.01 -23.54 -2.08
C GLY A 53 20.11 -23.31 -3.29
N LEU A 54 20.00 -24.32 -4.16
CA LEU A 54 19.11 -24.39 -5.34
C LEU A 54 19.46 -23.43 -6.48
N GLY A 55 20.70 -22.96 -6.57
CA GLY A 55 21.09 -22.10 -7.67
C GLY A 55 21.85 -22.80 -8.78
N TRP A 56 21.36 -22.67 -10.01
CA TRP A 56 22.06 -23.14 -11.21
C TRP A 56 22.92 -22.02 -11.75
N GLN A 57 24.19 -22.31 -12.01
CA GLN A 57 25.11 -21.36 -12.63
C GLN A 57 24.96 -21.49 -14.15
N LEU A 58 24.40 -20.46 -14.79
CA LEU A 58 24.28 -20.40 -16.25
C LEU A 58 25.57 -19.81 -16.84
N GLY A 59 26.69 -20.53 -16.80
CA GLY A 59 27.96 -20.04 -17.37
C GLY A 59 29.22 -20.66 -16.76
N GLN A 60 30.39 -20.07 -17.02
CA GLN A 60 31.66 -20.48 -16.41
C GLN A 60 31.60 -20.41 -14.88
N GLU A 61 32.14 -21.43 -14.21
CA GLU A 61 32.26 -21.50 -12.75
C GLU A 61 32.98 -20.25 -12.22
N GLY A 62 32.31 -19.50 -11.33
CA GLY A 62 32.88 -18.33 -10.66
C GLY A 62 32.32 -16.97 -11.10
N ASN A 63 31.45 -16.91 -12.12
CA ASN A 63 30.76 -15.65 -12.43
C ASN A 63 29.49 -15.49 -11.56
N ASN A 64 29.53 -14.54 -10.63
CA ASN A 64 28.40 -14.20 -9.75
C ASN A 64 27.21 -13.59 -10.51
N ALA A 65 27.43 -13.04 -11.71
CA ALA A 65 26.39 -12.42 -12.52
C ALA A 65 25.43 -13.44 -13.17
N THR A 66 25.86 -14.70 -13.34
CA THR A 66 25.07 -15.77 -13.97
C THR A 66 24.63 -16.86 -12.99
N TYR A 67 24.76 -16.60 -11.69
CA TYR A 67 24.26 -17.49 -10.64
C TYR A 67 22.79 -17.19 -10.35
N ILE A 68 21.88 -18.09 -10.76
CA ILE A 68 20.48 -18.01 -10.35
C ILE A 68 20.42 -18.44 -8.89
N ASN A 69 20.07 -17.58 -7.94
CA ASN A 69 19.88 -17.98 -6.54
C ASN A 69 18.38 -18.17 -6.24
N ILE A 70 17.90 -19.41 -6.30
CA ILE A 70 16.49 -19.71 -5.99
C ILE A 70 16.19 -19.51 -4.49
N GLY A 71 17.19 -19.66 -3.62
CA GLY A 71 17.01 -19.42 -2.18
C GLY A 71 16.68 -17.96 -1.84
N SER A 72 17.36 -17.00 -2.48
CA SER A 72 17.04 -15.57 -2.28
C SER A 72 15.68 -15.20 -2.86
N PHE A 73 15.26 -15.84 -3.96
CA PHE A 73 13.92 -15.66 -4.52
C PHE A 73 12.82 -16.15 -3.57
N ILE A 74 12.99 -17.32 -2.96
CA ILE A 74 12.05 -17.85 -1.95
C ILE A 74 11.98 -16.91 -0.73
N GLY A 75 13.13 -16.40 -0.26
CA GLY A 75 13.17 -15.41 0.82
C GLY A 75 12.41 -14.13 0.45
N ALA A 76 12.58 -13.62 -0.76
CA ALA A 76 11.85 -12.46 -1.27
C ALA A 76 10.34 -12.70 -1.38
N LEU A 77 9.91 -13.90 -1.79
CA LEU A 77 8.50 -14.28 -1.85
C LEU A 77 7.89 -14.32 -0.44
N ILE A 78 8.59 -14.89 0.53
CA ILE A 78 8.13 -14.95 1.92
C ILE A 78 8.08 -13.55 2.52
N TYR A 79 9.08 -12.71 2.26
CA TYR A 79 9.06 -11.29 2.63
C TYR A 79 7.80 -10.61 2.09
N PHE A 80 7.48 -10.79 0.81
CA PHE A 80 6.29 -10.20 0.19
C PHE A 80 4.99 -10.64 0.87
N ILE A 81 4.84 -11.94 1.15
CA ILE A 81 3.66 -12.49 1.83
C ILE A 81 3.53 -11.92 3.24
N ILE A 82 4.61 -11.91 4.02
CA ILE A 82 4.62 -11.34 5.38
C ILE A 82 4.29 -9.85 5.32
N PHE A 83 4.90 -9.10 4.39
CA PHE A 83 4.66 -7.66 4.24
C PHE A 83 3.18 -7.37 3.96
N MET A 84 2.57 -8.09 3.02
CA MET A 84 1.15 -7.97 2.72
C MET A 84 0.26 -8.36 3.89
N ALA A 85 0.59 -9.45 4.60
CA ALA A 85 -0.15 -9.88 5.77
C ALA A 85 -0.13 -8.82 6.88
N VAL A 86 1.05 -8.27 7.20
CA VAL A 86 1.20 -7.25 8.25
C VAL A 86 0.43 -5.99 7.89
N ILE A 87 0.54 -5.49 6.66
CA ILE A 87 -0.22 -4.29 6.22
C ILE A 87 -1.72 -4.55 6.29
N TYR A 88 -2.17 -5.70 5.81
CA TYR A 88 -3.58 -6.04 5.82
C TYR A 88 -4.13 -6.11 7.25
N PHE A 89 -3.46 -6.82 8.15
CA PHE A 89 -3.93 -7.01 9.52
C PHE A 89 -3.78 -5.77 10.40
N LEU A 90 -2.66 -5.03 10.32
CA LEU A 90 -2.41 -3.88 11.20
C LEU A 90 -3.02 -2.57 10.70
N ILE A 91 -3.20 -2.41 9.39
CA ILE A 91 -3.67 -1.14 8.81
C ILE A 91 -5.07 -1.33 8.23
N VAL A 92 -5.22 -2.24 7.26
CA VAL A 92 -6.47 -2.35 6.49
C VAL A 92 -7.63 -2.85 7.35
N MET A 93 -7.44 -3.92 8.11
CA MET A 93 -8.49 -4.53 8.93
C MET A 93 -9.05 -3.58 10.01
N PRO A 94 -8.24 -2.93 10.87
CA PRO A 94 -8.78 -2.00 11.88
C PRO A 94 -9.37 -0.74 11.25
N TYR A 95 -8.81 -0.29 10.13
CA TYR A 95 -9.36 0.86 9.41
C TYR A 95 -10.72 0.54 8.80
N LYS A 96 -10.88 -0.61 8.14
CA LYS A 96 -12.16 -1.11 7.64
C LYS A 96 -13.18 -1.24 8.77
N TYR A 97 -12.79 -1.82 9.90
CA TYR A 97 -13.66 -1.97 11.07
C TYR A 97 -14.14 -0.61 11.63
N THR A 98 -13.23 0.36 11.71
CA THR A 98 -13.55 1.70 12.23
C THR A 98 -14.46 2.46 11.28
N GLN A 99 -14.24 2.35 9.97
CA GLN A 99 -15.06 3.01 8.96
C GLN A 99 -16.45 2.37 8.81
N ALA A 100 -16.53 1.04 8.91
CA ALA A 100 -17.81 0.32 8.94
C ALA A 100 -18.69 0.79 10.12
N ARG A 101 -18.08 1.05 11.29
CA ARG A 101 -18.79 1.65 12.44
C ARG A 101 -19.28 3.09 12.19
N ARG A 102 -18.67 3.81 11.24
CA ARG A 102 -19.09 5.15 10.83
C ARG A 102 -20.08 5.13 9.66
N GLY A 103 -20.53 3.94 9.23
CA GLY A 103 -21.44 3.79 8.08
C GLY A 103 -20.78 4.08 6.73
N ALA A 104 -19.44 4.12 6.69
CA ALA A 104 -18.69 4.29 5.45
C ALA A 104 -18.12 2.93 5.02
N GLU A 105 -18.49 2.47 3.82
CA GLU A 105 -17.75 1.40 3.16
C GLU A 105 -16.48 1.98 2.57
N VAL A 106 -15.33 1.42 2.95
CA VAL A 106 -14.03 1.90 2.48
C VAL A 106 -13.28 0.77 1.84
N PHE A 107 -12.69 1.06 0.67
CA PHE A 107 -12.10 0.09 -0.24
C PHE A 107 -13.12 -0.84 -0.95
N GLY A 108 -14.39 -0.45 -1.01
CA GLY A 108 -15.41 -1.03 -1.91
C GLY A 108 -15.60 -0.19 -3.18
N GLU A 109 -16.40 -0.67 -4.12
CA GLU A 109 -16.82 0.14 -5.27
C GLU A 109 -17.51 1.41 -4.74
N PRO A 110 -17.12 2.61 -5.21
CA PRO A 110 -17.86 3.80 -4.86
C PRO A 110 -19.30 3.58 -5.30
N GLY A 111 -20.23 3.64 -4.35
CA GLY A 111 -21.66 3.59 -4.68
C GLY A 111 -21.97 4.66 -5.73
N PRO A 112 -22.99 4.45 -6.57
CA PRO A 112 -23.32 5.38 -7.64
C PRO A 112 -23.51 6.79 -7.06
N VAL A 113 -22.79 7.75 -7.65
CA VAL A 113 -22.85 9.17 -7.30
C VAL A 113 -23.45 9.95 -8.46
N LYS A 114 -24.14 11.05 -8.14
CA LYS A 114 -24.71 11.98 -9.10
C LYS A 114 -24.18 13.39 -8.89
N THR A 115 -24.06 14.13 -9.97
CA THR A 115 -23.67 15.55 -9.92
C THR A 115 -24.87 16.42 -9.61
N CYS A 116 -24.70 17.34 -8.66
CA CYS A 116 -25.72 18.33 -8.35
C CYS A 116 -25.79 19.40 -9.46
N PRO A 117 -26.94 19.65 -10.09
CA PRO A 117 -27.05 20.63 -11.19
C PRO A 117 -26.89 22.09 -10.73
N GLU A 118 -27.15 22.38 -9.45
CA GLU A 118 -27.10 23.74 -8.90
C GLU A 118 -25.70 24.15 -8.44
N CYS A 119 -25.06 23.31 -7.63
CA CYS A 119 -23.77 23.61 -7.01
C CYS A 119 -22.59 22.87 -7.64
N LEU A 120 -22.85 22.02 -8.64
CA LEU A 120 -21.84 21.24 -9.36
C LEU A 120 -20.99 20.30 -8.47
N ALA A 121 -21.49 19.96 -7.28
CA ALA A 121 -20.87 18.94 -6.42
C ALA A 121 -21.01 17.54 -7.04
N GLU A 122 -19.92 16.77 -7.08
CA GLU A 122 -19.83 15.47 -7.79
C GLU A 122 -19.96 14.24 -6.86
N ASP A 123 -19.93 14.43 -5.55
CA ASP A 123 -19.85 13.38 -4.54
C ASP A 123 -21.21 13.08 -3.87
N LEU A 124 -22.32 13.39 -4.55
CA LEU A 124 -23.65 13.21 -4.00
C LEU A 124 -24.12 11.77 -4.19
N PRO A 125 -24.55 11.05 -3.13
CA PRO A 125 -25.12 9.71 -3.29
C PRO A 125 -26.34 9.74 -4.23
N GLU A 126 -26.47 8.76 -5.12
CA GLU A 126 -27.57 8.69 -6.09
C GLU A 126 -28.96 8.78 -5.43
N ALA A 127 -29.12 8.10 -4.29
CA ALA A 127 -30.35 8.09 -3.49
C ALA A 127 -30.62 9.40 -2.72
N ALA A 128 -29.71 10.39 -2.72
CA ALA A 128 -29.89 11.63 -1.98
C ALA A 128 -31.05 12.47 -2.53
N ARG A 129 -31.98 12.85 -1.66
CA ARG A 129 -33.13 13.72 -2.00
C ARG A 129 -32.82 15.21 -1.87
N LYS A 130 -31.81 15.56 -1.06
CA LYS A 130 -31.33 16.92 -0.86
C LYS A 130 -29.82 16.97 -0.95
N CYS A 131 -29.29 18.05 -1.50
CA CYS A 131 -27.86 18.26 -1.57
C CYS A 131 -27.29 18.64 -0.19
N ARG A 132 -26.19 17.98 0.22
CA ARG A 132 -25.48 18.29 1.48
C ARG A 132 -24.82 19.67 1.47
N TYR A 133 -24.45 20.17 0.29
CA TYR A 133 -23.70 21.40 0.13
C TYR A 133 -24.59 22.64 0.05
N CYS A 134 -25.58 22.63 -0.85
CA CYS A 134 -26.44 23.78 -1.10
C CYS A 134 -27.89 23.62 -0.60
N GLY A 135 -28.28 22.44 -0.12
CA GLY A 135 -29.63 22.19 0.39
C GLY A 135 -30.73 22.07 -0.67
N SER A 136 -30.41 22.19 -1.97
CA SER A 136 -31.40 22.06 -3.04
C SER A 136 -31.93 20.64 -3.19
N ASP A 137 -33.19 20.52 -3.59
CA ASP A 137 -33.83 19.24 -3.88
C ASP A 137 -33.18 18.61 -5.12
N GLN A 138 -32.91 17.31 -5.05
CA GLN A 138 -32.23 16.59 -6.13
C GLN A 138 -33.23 15.75 -6.93
N PRO A 139 -33.09 15.70 -8.26
CA PRO A 139 -33.92 14.82 -9.08
C PRO A 139 -33.72 13.36 -8.65
N ARG A 140 -34.82 12.59 -8.67
CA ARG A 140 -34.77 11.13 -8.50
C ARG A 140 -34.19 10.56 -9.78
N VAL A 141 -33.18 9.71 -9.64
CA VAL A 141 -32.71 8.90 -10.77
C VAL A 141 -33.74 7.78 -10.93
N GLU A 142 -34.39 7.71 -12.09
CA GLU A 142 -35.33 6.65 -12.46
C GLU A 142 -34.59 5.40 -12.91
#